data_AF-A0A1M6G855-F1
#
_entry.id   AF-A0A1M6G855-F1
#
_cell.length_a   1.000
_cell.length_b   1.000
_cell.length_c   1.000
_cell.angle_alpha   90.00
_cell.angle_beta   90.00
_cell.angle_gamma   90.00
#
_symmetry.space_group_name_H-M   'P 1'
#
loop_
_entity.id
_entity.type
_entity.pdbx_description
1 polymer ?
#
loop_
_entity_poly.entity_id
_entity_poly.type
_entity_poly.pdbx_seq_one_letter_code
_entity_poly.pdbx_strand_id
1 'polypeptide(L)'
;MDKPTLNINGKQITPAPPKMKVWRLFLQEAEKDHEGESLEDFLEAQTELLIQGFGRPDILNAQTVEDVELSDIVPTVKALFSWIQTETFSKLSELPKNK
;
A
#
# COMPACT_ATOMS: atom_id res chain seq x y z
N MET A 1 -1.06 -14.18 2.77
CA MET A 1 -1.38 -13.41 1.55
C MET A 1 -0.12 -13.33 0.71
N ASP A 2 -0.24 -13.48 -0.61
CA ASP A 2 0.89 -13.30 -1.51
C ASP A 2 1.36 -11.84 -1.52
N LYS A 3 2.65 -11.65 -1.79
CA LYS A 3 3.25 -10.33 -1.91
C LYS A 3 2.63 -9.62 -3.12
N PRO A 4 2.09 -8.40 -2.98
CA PRO A 4 1.43 -7.73 -4.09
C PRO A 4 2.44 -7.37 -5.18
N THR A 5 1.97 -7.32 -6.41
CA THR A 5 2.75 -6.95 -7.58
C THR A 5 2.08 -5.79 -8.28
N LEU A 6 2.87 -4.90 -8.87
CA LEU A 6 2.39 -3.80 -9.70
C LEU A 6 3.08 -3.87 -11.06
N ASN A 7 2.36 -3.57 -12.13
CA ASN A 7 2.93 -3.45 -13.47
C ASN A 7 3.16 -1.98 -13.79
N ILE A 8 4.39 -1.64 -14.18
CA ILE A 8 4.74 -0.29 -14.64
C ILE A 8 5.54 -0.44 -15.92
N ASN A 9 5.11 0.19 -17.01
CA ASN A 9 5.83 0.17 -18.29
C ASN A 9 6.17 -1.27 -18.75
N GLY A 10 5.23 -2.21 -18.60
CA GLY A 10 5.39 -3.62 -18.97
C GLY A 10 6.34 -4.42 -18.05
N LYS A 11 6.80 -3.85 -16.93
CA LYS A 11 7.63 -4.53 -15.93
C LYS A 11 6.84 -4.77 -14.66
N GLN A 12 6.84 -6.01 -14.20
CA GLN A 12 6.28 -6.37 -12.91
C GLN A 12 7.30 -6.07 -11.80
N ILE A 13 6.86 -5.35 -10.77
CA ILE A 13 7.65 -4.97 -9.61
C ILE A 13 6.99 -5.48 -8.32
N THR A 14 7.78 -5.59 -7.24
CA THR A 14 7.28 -5.99 -5.90
C THR A 14 7.73 -5.00 -4.83
N PRO A 15 6.93 -4.80 -3.76
CA PRO A 15 7.23 -3.80 -2.74
C PRO A 15 8.44 -4.17 -1.88
N ALA A 16 9.05 -3.20 -1.22
CA ALA A 16 9.98 -3.44 -0.11
C ALA A 16 9.22 -3.91 1.14
N PRO A 17 9.89 -4.56 2.12
CA PRO A 17 9.27 -4.85 3.41
C PRO A 17 8.69 -3.58 4.05
N PRO A 18 7.45 -3.62 4.55
CA PRO A 18 6.78 -2.42 5.05
C PRO A 18 7.44 -1.94 6.34
N LYS A 19 7.45 -0.61 6.51
CA LYS A 19 7.98 0.07 7.70
C LYS A 19 6.83 0.56 8.57
N MET A 20 7.09 0.82 9.86
CA MET A 20 6.07 1.34 10.79
C MET A 20 5.38 2.62 10.31
N LYS A 21 6.09 3.50 9.58
CA LYS A 21 5.49 4.69 8.98
C LYS A 21 4.37 4.35 8.00
N VAL A 22 4.57 3.29 7.20
CA VAL A 22 3.62 2.82 6.20
C VAL A 22 2.39 2.25 6.89
N TRP A 23 2.60 1.41 7.91
CA TRP A 23 1.50 0.87 8.70
C TRP A 23 0.55 1.96 9.24
N ARG A 24 1.12 3.02 9.81
CA ARG A 24 0.33 4.15 10.33
C ARG A 24 -0.46 4.87 9.23
N LEU A 25 0.15 5.08 8.06
CA LEU A 25 -0.53 5.71 6.92
C LEU A 25 -1.73 4.89 6.45
N PHE A 26 -1.57 3.57 6.33
CA PHE A 26 -2.65 2.68 5.94
C PHE A 26 -3.79 2.63 6.97
N LEU A 27 -3.47 2.65 8.26
CA LEU A 27 -4.49 2.74 9.31
C LEU A 27 -5.24 4.07 9.27
N GLN A 28 -4.51 5.18 9.11
CA GLN A 28 -5.12 6.50 9.04
C GLN A 28 -6.10 6.61 7.87
N GLU A 29 -5.74 6.09 6.70
CA GLU A 29 -6.68 6.07 5.57
C GLU A 29 -7.86 5.13 5.83
N ALA A 30 -7.62 3.94 6.39
CA ALA A 30 -8.69 2.98 6.65
C ALA A 30 -9.73 3.49 7.67
N GLU A 31 -9.34 4.42 8.54
CA GLU A 31 -10.22 5.09 9.52
C GLU A 31 -10.85 6.37 8.98
N LYS A 32 -10.46 6.82 7.78
CA LYS A 32 -10.97 8.05 7.16
C LYS A 32 -12.43 7.86 6.76
N ASP A 33 -13.25 8.85 7.09
CA ASP A 33 -14.60 8.95 6.52
C ASP A 33 -14.50 9.57 5.13
N HIS A 34 -14.95 8.81 4.13
CA HIS A 34 -14.94 9.22 2.73
C HIS A 34 -16.28 9.87 2.30
N GLU A 35 -17.22 10.09 3.24
CA GLU A 35 -18.47 10.79 2.95
C GLU A 35 -18.20 12.23 2.47
N GLY A 36 -18.66 12.54 1.25
CA GLY A 36 -18.47 13.87 0.64
C GLY A 36 -17.09 14.11 0.04
N GLU A 37 -16.18 13.13 0.05
CA GLU A 37 -14.89 13.22 -0.64
C GLU A 37 -15.08 13.16 -2.17
N SER A 38 -14.30 13.96 -2.90
CA SER A 38 -14.32 13.89 -4.35
C SER A 38 -13.57 12.65 -4.86
N LEU A 39 -13.91 12.17 -6.05
CA LEU A 39 -13.20 11.04 -6.66
C LEU A 39 -11.70 11.37 -6.86
N GLU A 40 -11.37 12.63 -7.17
CA GLU A 40 -9.99 13.07 -7.38
C GLU A 40 -9.19 13.01 -6.08
N ASP A 41 -9.73 13.57 -4.98
CA ASP A 41 -9.09 13.52 -3.66
C ASP A 41 -8.88 12.07 -3.18
N PHE A 42 -9.87 11.21 -3.41
CA PHE A 42 -9.77 9.79 -3.11
C PHE A 42 -8.63 9.14 -3.90
N LEU A 43 -8.57 9.36 -5.22
CA LEU A 43 -7.53 8.77 -6.07
C LEU A 43 -6.14 9.30 -5.74
N GLU A 44 -6.02 10.58 -5.36
CA GLU A 44 -4.76 11.17 -4.90
C GLU A 44 -4.27 10.48 -3.61
N ALA A 45 -5.17 10.26 -2.64
CA ALA A 45 -4.85 9.54 -1.41
C ALA A 45 -4.43 8.08 -1.68
N GLN A 46 -5.11 7.38 -2.59
CA GLN A 46 -4.74 6.02 -2.99
C GLN A 46 -3.38 5.98 -3.70
N THR A 47 -3.06 7.01 -4.50
CA THR A 47 -1.78 7.15 -5.19
C THR A 47 -0.63 7.35 -4.20
N GLU A 48 -0.82 8.21 -3.20
CA GLU A 48 0.18 8.41 -2.14
C GLU A 48 0.40 7.13 -1.31
N LEU A 49 -0.68 6.42 -0.96
CA LEU A 49 -0.58 5.13 -0.28
C LEU A 49 0.13 4.08 -1.11
N LEU A 50 -0.08 4.08 -2.43
CA LEU A 50 0.62 3.19 -3.34
C LEU A 50 2.12 3.48 -3.31
N ILE A 51 2.54 4.74 -3.47
CA ILE A 51 3.96 5.14 -3.43
C ILE A 51 4.60 4.78 -2.08
N GLN A 52 4.00 5.22 -0.97
CA GLN A 52 4.55 4.97 0.36
C GLN A 52 4.51 3.49 0.73
N GLY A 53 3.42 2.81 0.36
CA GLY A 53 3.19 1.39 0.59
C GLY A 53 4.19 0.50 -0.11
N PHE A 54 4.56 0.87 -1.35
CA PHE A 54 5.52 0.10 -2.12
C PHE A 54 6.94 0.22 -1.58
N GLY A 55 7.29 1.35 -0.96
CA GLY A 55 8.55 1.54 -0.24
C GLY A 55 9.80 1.48 -1.12
N ARG A 56 9.65 1.68 -2.44
CA ARG A 56 10.71 1.69 -3.46
C ARG A 56 10.68 3.02 -4.23
N PRO A 57 11.07 4.15 -3.61
CA PRO A 57 11.04 5.46 -4.28
C PRO A 57 11.95 5.54 -5.51
N ASP A 58 12.91 4.61 -5.62
CA ASP A 58 13.76 4.41 -6.80
C ASP A 58 13.00 3.88 -8.03
N ILE A 59 11.84 3.26 -7.84
CA ILE A 59 11.03 2.65 -8.90
C ILE A 59 9.65 3.29 -8.98
N LEU A 60 8.99 3.51 -7.84
CA LEU A 60 7.64 4.04 -7.74
C LEU A 60 7.64 5.32 -6.88
N ASN A 61 7.45 6.44 -7.55
CA ASN A 61 7.39 7.81 -7.04
C ASN A 61 6.32 8.62 -7.80
N ALA A 62 6.18 9.90 -7.45
CA ALA A 62 5.19 10.81 -8.02
C ALA A 62 5.25 10.96 -9.55
N GLN A 63 6.41 10.73 -10.19
CA GLN A 63 6.52 10.79 -11.65
C GLN A 63 6.12 9.45 -12.29
N THR A 64 6.62 8.35 -11.74
CA THR A 64 6.40 7.01 -12.31
C THR A 64 5.02 6.43 -12.02
N VAL A 65 4.33 6.96 -11.00
CA VAL A 65 2.97 6.51 -10.66
C VAL A 65 1.95 6.93 -11.72
N GLU A 66 2.23 7.99 -12.47
CA GLU A 66 1.41 8.45 -13.61
C GLU A 66 1.40 7.43 -14.76
N ASP A 67 2.39 6.54 -14.83
CA ASP A 67 2.47 5.45 -15.82
C ASP A 67 1.71 4.19 -15.35
N VAL A 68 1.12 4.20 -14.16
CA VAL A 68 0.35 3.07 -13.62
C VAL A 68 -1.05 3.09 -14.19
N GLU A 69 -1.56 1.93 -14.60
CA GLU A 69 -2.94 1.81 -15.04
C GLU A 69 -3.90 2.17 -13.89
N LEU A 70 -4.84 3.08 -14.14
CA LEU A 70 -5.83 3.50 -13.13
C LEU A 70 -6.57 2.31 -12.49
N SER A 71 -6.84 1.26 -13.29
CA SER A 71 -7.47 0.02 -12.82
C SER A 71 -6.63 -0.76 -11.81
N ASP A 72 -5.31 -0.53 -11.76
CA ASP A 72 -4.39 -1.22 -10.87
C ASP A 72 -4.15 -0.49 -9.55
N ILE A 73 -4.41 0.83 -9.47
CA ILE A 73 -4.13 1.64 -8.27
C ILE A 73 -4.85 1.10 -7.03
N VAL A 74 -6.18 1.18 -7.01
CA VAL A 74 -6.99 0.82 -5.83
C VAL A 74 -6.85 -0.68 -5.48
N PRO A 75 -6.90 -1.63 -6.42
CA PRO A 75 -6.67 -3.04 -6.10
C PRO A 75 -5.29 -3.30 -5.48
N THR A 76 -4.25 -2.64 -5.98
CA THR A 76 -2.89 -2.81 -5.44
C THR A 76 -2.75 -2.24 -4.04
N VAL A 77 -3.37 -1.08 -3.75
CA VAL A 77 -3.42 -0.52 -2.39
C VAL A 77 -4.13 -1.48 -1.42
N LYS A 78 -5.27 -2.06 -1.82
CA LYS A 78 -5.97 -3.06 -0.99
C LYS A 78 -5.12 -4.31 -0.73
N ALA A 79 -4.42 -4.79 -1.76
CA ALA A 79 -3.52 -5.92 -1.66
C ALA A 79 -2.32 -5.62 -0.75
N LEU A 80 -1.75 -4.41 -0.86
CA LEU A 80 -0.71 -3.90 0.05
C LEU A 80 -1.21 -3.89 1.49
N PHE A 81 -2.40 -3.37 1.76
CA PHE A 81 -2.90 -3.32 3.12
C PHE A 81 -3.05 -4.70 3.74
N SER A 82 -3.64 -5.64 2.99
CA SER A 82 -3.82 -7.03 3.43
C SER A 82 -2.49 -7.74 3.66
N TRP A 83 -1.50 -7.48 2.81
CA TRP A 83 -0.14 -8.03 2.97
C TRP A 83 0.56 -7.43 4.20
N ILE A 84 0.49 -6.11 4.40
CA ILE A 84 1.07 -5.42 5.57
C ILE A 84 0.44 -5.95 6.87
N GLN A 85 -0.88 -6.15 6.90
CA GLN A 85 -1.57 -6.77 8.04
C GLN A 85 -1.01 -8.17 8.32
N THR A 86 -0.87 -9.00 7.28
CA THR A 86 -0.31 -10.34 7.40
C THR A 86 1.11 -10.31 7.98
N GLU A 87 1.99 -9.44 7.46
CA GLU A 87 3.36 -9.27 7.95
C GLU A 87 3.45 -8.78 9.40
N THR A 88 2.49 -7.96 9.81
CA THR A 88 2.44 -7.43 11.17
C THR A 88 1.99 -8.52 12.16
N PHE A 89 0.93 -9.26 11.82
CA PHE A 89 0.38 -10.29 12.70
C PHE A 89 1.18 -11.60 12.70
N SER A 90 1.83 -11.97 11.60
CA SER A 90 2.71 -13.15 11.56
C SER A 90 3.83 -13.00 12.59
N LYS A 91 4.48 -11.83 12.64
CA LYS A 91 5.52 -11.51 13.62
C LYS A 91 5.00 -11.38 15.05
N LEU A 92 3.77 -10.92 15.24
CA LEU A 92 3.14 -10.90 16.58
C LEU A 92 2.81 -12.31 17.09
N SER A 93 2.45 -13.25 16.21
CA SER A 93 2.17 -14.64 16.59
C SER A 93 3.41 -15.42 17.05
N GLU A 94 4.60 -14.92 16.70
CA GLU A 94 5.91 -15.44 17.13
C GLU A 94 6.39 -14.83 18.46
N LEU A 95 5.73 -13.80 18.98
CA LEU A 95 6.03 -13.28 20.31
C LEU A 95 5.65 -14.33 21.38
N PRO A 96 6.46 -14.48 22.44
CA PRO A 96 6.13 -15.43 23.50
C PRO A 96 4.78 -15.03 24.08
N LYS A 97 3.80 -15.94 23.95
CA LYS A 97 2.54 -15.83 24.68
C LYS A 97 2.92 -15.82 26.16
N ASN A 98 2.87 -14.65 26.80
CA ASN A 98 3.06 -14.55 28.23
C ASN A 98 2.04 -15.49 28.89
N LYS A 99 2.56 -16.47 29.63
CA LYS A 99 1.81 -17.35 30.52
C LYS A 99 1.13 -16.53 31.62
#